data_AF-A0A2N1PA73-F1
#
_entry.id   AF-A0A2N1PA73-F1
#
_cell.length_a   1.000
_cell.length_b   1.000
_cell.length_c   1.000
_cell.angle_alpha   90.00
_cell.angle_beta   90.00
_cell.angle_gamma   90.00
#
_symmetry.space_group_name_H-M   'P 1'
#
loop_
_entity.id
_entity.type
_entity.pdbx_description
1 polymer ?
#
loop_
_entity_poly.entity_id
_entity_poly.type
_entity_poly.pdbx_seq_one_letter_code
_entity_poly.pdbx_strand_id
1 'polypeptide(L)'
;MLTNKKITTAAVFSAIVFFSFLIGIPAYSSDSFDINDSQARLEYQRSIPITSWPAHIGGHPTGFAEWRAITGDPGPFLVDLVKRSSSAVKGDAGTFCIFVNNSLYPLIQGSLDTYISDLNIDGYEVKLYQTSGGTVQNFRQFLIDEYNDGMVGYNLIGDFPVPWYETNCWESYDSFPIDLYYMDLDGIWQDTDANGLFDSHTGDLGPEVWMGRLTASPMTLYGATEAGLINNYFAKNHSYRTGQHFLSNRGLAYIDDDWAYWDLEWGGAVGMVYDSMVIISDGAATIATDYEHRLTENYESILLCAHSWPNGHSFKIGDQWTGGDTYVHEVITIDPVAHFYNMFACSNGRYVEYDYMTGWYIFCNSHGLASIGSSKTGSMLYFEYFYGPFSQGRTVGEAFYDWFGTIAGWGFPQDDICWFYGMTLCGDPTLKHLEPAAVAIITESLGEGELNMAYCDTVEANGGTPPYVFTMASGALPGGVSLDSLTGIIEGSCDQAGTFACDIQVHDSGIPIQTDLKHYSIKIGYICGDVNGDHLVNILDVTYLVSFLYKGGSEPQNTMAADVDGSGAVNLLDVTRMIAYLYKSGSPLECL
;
A
#
# COMPACT_ATOMS: atom_id res chain seq x y z
N MET A 1 -32.93 -30.00 -0.63
CA MET A 1 -33.08 -29.57 -2.03
C MET A 1 -33.32 -28.07 -2.06
N LEU A 2 -32.23 -27.30 -2.01
CA LEU A 2 -32.19 -25.86 -2.27
C LEU A 2 -30.98 -25.70 -3.19
N THR A 3 -31.24 -25.40 -4.45
CA THR A 3 -30.23 -25.29 -5.50
C THR A 3 -29.62 -23.89 -5.45
N ASN A 4 -28.32 -23.84 -5.17
CA ASN A 4 -27.47 -22.67 -5.38
C ASN A 4 -27.52 -22.28 -6.86
N LYS A 5 -28.14 -21.15 -7.17
CA LYS A 5 -27.97 -20.49 -8.47
C LYS A 5 -26.67 -19.70 -8.43
N LYS A 6 -25.71 -20.14 -9.25
CA LYS A 6 -24.54 -19.35 -9.68
C LYS A 6 -25.02 -17.96 -10.11
N ILE A 7 -24.53 -16.93 -9.42
CA ILE A 7 -24.63 -15.55 -9.90
C ILE A 7 -23.61 -15.45 -11.03
N THR A 8 -24.08 -15.21 -12.25
CA THR A 8 -23.25 -15.06 -13.44
C THR A 8 -22.71 -13.64 -13.54
N THR A 9 -21.42 -13.52 -13.87
CA THR A 9 -20.57 -12.33 -14.04
C THR A 9 -21.21 -11.21 -14.87
N ALA A 10 -22.16 -11.52 -15.76
CA ALA A 10 -22.91 -10.55 -16.56
C ALA A 10 -23.78 -9.58 -15.72
N ALA A 11 -24.16 -9.93 -14.49
CA ALA A 11 -24.95 -9.04 -13.63
C ALA A 11 -24.12 -7.92 -12.99
N VAL A 12 -22.79 -8.07 -12.95
CA VAL A 12 -21.86 -7.08 -12.37
C VAL A 12 -21.68 -5.88 -13.31
N PHE A 13 -21.71 -6.10 -14.62
CA PHE A 13 -21.54 -5.05 -15.64
C PHE A 13 -22.67 -4.01 -15.68
N SER A 14 -23.91 -4.38 -15.35
CA SER A 14 -25.05 -3.44 -15.35
C SER A 14 -25.06 -2.48 -14.16
N ALA A 15 -24.31 -2.76 -13.09
CA ALA A 15 -24.20 -1.86 -11.94
C ALA A 15 -23.16 -0.74 -12.14
N ILE A 16 -22.19 -0.95 -13.06
CA ILE A 16 -21.07 -0.04 -13.35
C ILE A 16 -21.53 1.29 -13.96
N VAL A 17 -22.68 1.33 -14.64
CA VAL A 17 -23.17 2.53 -15.34
C VAL A 17 -23.99 3.47 -14.44
N PHE A 18 -24.47 3.03 -13.27
CA PHE A 18 -25.42 3.82 -12.47
C PHE A 18 -24.77 4.68 -11.37
N PHE A 19 -23.51 4.43 -10.99
CA PHE A 19 -22.85 5.17 -9.89
C PHE A 19 -21.98 6.35 -10.34
N SER A 20 -21.71 6.50 -11.63
CA SER A 20 -20.89 7.57 -12.23
C SER A 20 -21.62 8.92 -12.39
N PHE A 21 -22.86 9.06 -11.89
CA PHE A 21 -23.65 10.29 -12.03
C PHE A 21 -23.57 11.30 -10.87
N LEU A 22 -22.77 11.05 -9.82
CA LEU A 22 -22.74 11.91 -8.62
C LEU A 22 -21.43 12.68 -8.38
N ILE A 23 -20.40 12.46 -9.19
CA ILE A 23 -19.13 13.19 -9.12
C ILE A 23 -18.71 13.41 -10.57
N GLY A 24 -18.62 14.67 -11.01
CA GLY A 24 -18.54 15.08 -12.42
C GLY A 24 -17.26 14.69 -13.17
N ILE A 25 -16.92 13.40 -13.20
CA ILE A 25 -15.96 12.79 -14.12
C ILE A 25 -16.71 12.61 -15.46
N PRO A 26 -16.14 13.02 -16.60
CA PRO A 26 -16.79 12.79 -17.88
C PRO A 26 -16.95 11.27 -18.08
N ALA A 27 -18.20 10.82 -18.17
CA ALA A 27 -18.52 9.47 -18.60
C ALA A 27 -17.87 9.26 -19.97
N TYR A 28 -16.82 8.45 -20.02
CA TYR A 28 -16.29 7.97 -21.29
C TYR A 28 -17.42 7.21 -21.96
N SER A 29 -17.87 7.69 -23.13
CA SER A 29 -18.69 6.89 -24.02
C SER A 29 -17.78 5.80 -24.58
N SER A 30 -17.59 4.71 -23.83
CA SER A 30 -17.27 3.45 -24.47
C SER A 30 -18.51 3.06 -25.26
N ASP A 31 -18.49 3.29 -26.57
CA ASP A 31 -19.16 2.32 -27.43
C ASP A 31 -18.55 0.97 -27.03
N SER A 32 -19.36 0.17 -26.35
CA SER A 32 -18.95 -0.95 -25.52
C SER A 32 -18.13 -1.97 -26.30
N PHE A 33 -16.83 -2.04 -26.03
CA PHE A 33 -16.01 -3.20 -26.34
C PHE A 33 -16.51 -4.37 -25.48
N ASP A 34 -17.30 -5.27 -26.06
CA ASP A 34 -17.71 -6.49 -25.38
C ASP A 34 -16.55 -7.50 -25.44
N ILE A 35 -15.81 -7.63 -24.34
CA ILE A 35 -14.67 -8.56 -24.27
C ILE A 35 -15.08 -10.04 -24.44
N ASN A 36 -16.38 -10.35 -24.28
CA ASN A 36 -16.90 -11.69 -24.52
C ASN A 36 -17.11 -11.95 -26.01
N ASP A 37 -17.02 -10.92 -26.86
CA ASP A 37 -16.87 -11.08 -28.30
C ASP A 37 -15.44 -11.50 -28.63
N SER A 38 -15.29 -12.79 -28.95
CA SER A 38 -13.98 -13.36 -29.30
C SER A 38 -13.32 -12.69 -30.51
N GLN A 39 -14.08 -12.11 -31.46
CA GLN A 39 -13.48 -11.40 -32.58
C GLN A 39 -12.95 -10.04 -32.16
N ALA A 40 -13.77 -9.24 -31.46
CA ALA A 40 -13.34 -7.94 -30.96
C ALA A 40 -12.10 -8.07 -30.05
N ARG A 41 -12.09 -9.09 -29.19
CA ARG A 41 -10.94 -9.40 -28.33
C ARG A 41 -9.65 -9.68 -29.12
N LEU A 42 -9.73 -10.53 -30.14
CA LEU A 42 -8.55 -10.86 -30.97
C LEU A 42 -8.10 -9.66 -31.80
N GLU A 43 -9.03 -8.83 -32.29
CA GLU A 43 -8.71 -7.59 -32.99
C GLU A 43 -7.96 -6.60 -32.07
N TYR A 44 -8.41 -6.46 -30.82
CA TYR A 44 -7.73 -5.66 -29.81
C TYR A 44 -6.30 -6.15 -29.56
N GLN A 45 -6.11 -7.44 -29.26
CA GLN A 45 -4.77 -8.00 -29.00
C GLN A 45 -3.82 -7.82 -30.18
N ARG A 46 -4.32 -8.00 -31.40
CA ARG A 46 -3.52 -7.86 -32.62
C ARG A 46 -3.20 -6.41 -32.96
N SER A 47 -3.94 -5.46 -32.40
CA SER A 47 -3.67 -4.03 -32.55
C SER A 47 -2.57 -3.53 -31.61
N ILE A 48 -2.26 -4.28 -30.54
CA ILE A 48 -1.25 -3.90 -29.56
C ILE A 48 0.14 -4.30 -30.07
N PRO A 49 1.09 -3.34 -30.18
CA PRO A 49 2.48 -3.67 -30.52
C PRO A 49 3.08 -4.66 -29.53
N ILE A 50 3.78 -5.65 -30.07
CA ILE A 50 4.37 -6.73 -29.27
C ILE A 50 5.62 -6.18 -28.59
N THR A 51 5.76 -6.41 -27.28
CA THR A 51 7.01 -6.16 -26.55
C THR A 51 8.18 -6.89 -27.21
N SER A 52 9.39 -6.33 -27.26
CA SER A 52 10.50 -6.95 -27.96
C SER A 52 11.80 -6.87 -27.17
N TRP A 53 12.64 -7.91 -27.31
CA TRP A 53 14.03 -7.86 -26.86
C TRP A 53 14.82 -6.93 -27.77
N PRO A 54 15.43 -5.85 -27.25
CA PRO A 54 16.11 -4.87 -28.10
C PRO A 54 17.34 -5.47 -28.79
N ALA A 55 17.40 -5.36 -30.12
CA ALA A 55 18.45 -5.99 -30.92
C ALA A 55 19.88 -5.51 -30.56
N HIS A 56 20.03 -4.30 -30.01
CA HIS A 56 21.33 -3.74 -29.61
C HIS A 56 21.89 -4.35 -28.32
N ILE A 57 21.06 -4.95 -27.48
CA ILE A 57 21.47 -5.58 -26.21
C ILE A 57 22.19 -6.92 -26.44
N GLY A 58 21.97 -7.56 -27.60
CA GLY A 58 22.54 -8.86 -27.92
C GLY A 58 22.08 -9.96 -26.95
N GLY A 59 22.64 -11.16 -27.10
CA GLY A 59 22.29 -12.31 -26.26
C GLY A 59 20.92 -12.93 -26.59
N HIS A 60 20.45 -13.77 -25.69
CA HIS A 60 19.12 -14.38 -25.70
C HIS A 60 18.70 -14.68 -24.25
N PRO A 61 17.40 -14.84 -23.97
CA PRO A 61 16.96 -15.31 -22.66
C PRO A 61 17.57 -16.69 -22.34
N THR A 62 17.88 -16.96 -21.07
CA THR A 62 18.36 -18.29 -20.66
C THR A 62 17.36 -19.37 -21.07
N GLY A 63 17.77 -20.33 -21.90
CA GLY A 63 16.95 -21.45 -22.33
C GLY A 63 16.89 -22.60 -21.31
N PHE A 64 15.94 -23.53 -21.48
CA PHE A 64 15.79 -24.68 -20.57
C PHE A 64 17.08 -25.48 -20.41
N ALA A 65 17.74 -25.83 -21.51
CA ALA A 65 18.98 -26.62 -21.48
C ALA A 65 20.13 -25.90 -20.74
N GLU A 66 20.22 -24.58 -20.88
CA GLU A 66 21.24 -23.75 -20.23
C GLU A 66 20.98 -23.66 -18.74
N TRP A 67 19.73 -23.39 -18.35
CA TRP A 67 19.31 -23.40 -16.96
C TRP A 67 19.56 -24.77 -16.31
N ARG A 68 19.17 -25.87 -16.96
CA ARG A 68 19.40 -27.25 -16.46
C ARG A 68 20.88 -27.57 -16.31
N ALA A 69 21.74 -27.04 -17.19
CA ALA A 69 23.19 -27.24 -17.10
C ALA A 69 23.79 -26.55 -15.87
N ILE A 70 23.21 -25.42 -15.43
CA ILE A 70 23.64 -24.67 -14.25
C ILE A 70 23.09 -25.30 -12.96
N THR A 71 21.79 -25.65 -12.94
CA THR A 71 21.14 -26.14 -11.71
C THR A 71 21.40 -27.61 -11.42
N GLY A 72 21.64 -28.42 -12.44
CA GLY A 72 21.80 -29.87 -12.29
C GLY A 72 20.55 -30.60 -11.79
N ASP A 73 20.74 -31.82 -11.28
CA ASP A 73 19.67 -32.64 -10.71
C ASP A 73 19.26 -32.09 -9.33
N PRO A 74 17.97 -31.70 -9.14
CA PRO A 74 17.49 -31.21 -7.86
C PRO A 74 17.50 -32.28 -6.75
N GLY A 75 17.66 -33.56 -7.08
CA GLY A 75 17.59 -34.65 -6.10
C GLY A 75 16.16 -34.96 -5.65
N PRO A 76 15.97 -35.77 -4.59
CA PRO A 76 14.64 -36.21 -4.16
C PRO A 76 13.80 -35.04 -3.61
N PHE A 77 12.49 -35.07 -3.84
CA PHE A 77 11.56 -34.14 -3.20
C PHE A 77 11.47 -34.46 -1.70
N LEU A 78 11.90 -33.51 -0.88
CA LEU A 78 11.74 -33.54 0.57
C LEU A 78 10.83 -32.39 0.97
N VAL A 79 9.88 -32.69 1.86
CA VAL A 79 8.94 -31.71 2.41
C VAL A 79 8.64 -32.05 3.86
N ASP A 80 8.78 -31.08 4.75
CA ASP A 80 8.51 -31.20 6.17
C ASP A 80 7.64 -30.04 6.63
N LEU A 81 6.50 -30.34 7.29
CA LEU A 81 5.70 -29.32 7.97
C LEU A 81 6.42 -28.88 9.24
N VAL A 82 6.86 -27.63 9.29
CA VAL A 82 7.64 -27.09 10.41
C VAL A 82 6.78 -26.33 11.41
N LYS A 83 5.76 -25.63 10.92
CA LYS A 83 4.87 -24.83 11.76
C LYS A 83 3.46 -24.83 11.19
N ARG A 84 2.48 -24.90 12.10
CA ARG A 84 1.07 -24.64 11.83
C ARG A 84 0.58 -23.62 12.83
N SER A 85 0.00 -22.53 12.37
CA SER A 85 -0.63 -21.52 13.23
C SER A 85 -2.12 -21.41 12.91
N SER A 86 -2.91 -21.17 13.94
CA SER A 86 -4.34 -20.87 13.81
C SER A 86 -4.57 -19.38 14.00
N SER A 87 -5.37 -18.74 13.14
CA SER A 87 -5.81 -17.37 13.40
C SER A 87 -6.63 -17.32 14.69
N ALA A 88 -6.41 -16.28 15.51
CA ALA A 88 -7.20 -15.99 16.71
C ALA A 88 -8.61 -15.48 16.36
N VAL A 89 -8.79 -15.01 15.13
CA VAL A 89 -10.08 -14.65 14.54
C VAL A 89 -10.58 -15.89 13.79
N LYS A 90 -11.77 -16.41 14.14
CA LYS A 90 -12.46 -17.36 13.25
C LYS A 90 -12.84 -16.60 11.97
N GLY A 91 -12.00 -16.66 10.95
CA GLY A 91 -12.19 -15.99 9.67
C GLY A 91 -12.23 -16.97 8.49
N ASP A 92 -12.94 -16.57 7.43
CA ASP A 92 -13.20 -17.31 6.20
C ASP A 92 -12.05 -17.23 5.17
N ALA A 93 -10.86 -16.70 5.53
CA ALA A 93 -9.76 -16.43 4.59
C ALA A 93 -9.06 -17.70 4.04
N GLY A 94 -9.23 -18.85 4.70
CA GLY A 94 -8.66 -20.13 4.27
C GLY A 94 -7.23 -20.38 4.77
N THR A 95 -6.61 -21.44 4.26
CA THR A 95 -5.22 -21.80 4.60
C THR A 95 -4.25 -21.19 3.61
N PHE A 96 -3.26 -20.45 4.10
CA PHE A 96 -2.13 -19.97 3.31
C PHE A 96 -0.88 -20.79 3.61
N CYS A 97 -0.24 -21.31 2.57
CA CYS A 97 0.97 -22.11 2.74
C CYS A 97 2.23 -21.27 2.45
N ILE A 98 3.28 -21.50 3.23
CA ILE A 98 4.61 -20.94 2.98
C ILE A 98 5.53 -22.10 2.67
N PHE A 99 6.19 -22.06 1.53
CA PHE A 99 7.21 -23.03 1.16
C PHE A 99 8.56 -22.33 1.16
N VAL A 100 9.52 -22.87 1.91
CA VAL A 100 10.88 -22.32 1.99
C VAL A 100 11.90 -23.43 1.77
N ASN A 101 13.01 -23.14 1.11
CA ASN A 101 14.07 -24.13 0.99
C ASN A 101 14.73 -24.45 2.34
N ASN A 102 15.11 -25.72 2.50
CA ASN A 102 15.76 -26.26 3.70
C ASN A 102 17.05 -25.52 4.06
N SER A 103 17.87 -25.15 3.08
CA SER A 103 19.12 -24.41 3.25
C SER A 103 18.89 -22.97 3.71
N LEU A 104 17.79 -22.34 3.26
CA LEU A 104 17.49 -20.94 3.52
C LEU A 104 16.77 -20.74 4.86
N TYR A 105 15.87 -21.65 5.23
CA TYR A 105 15.06 -21.57 6.44
C TYR A 105 15.84 -21.14 7.71
N PRO A 106 16.96 -21.79 8.11
CA PRO A 106 17.67 -21.42 9.34
C PRO A 106 18.22 -19.99 9.35
N LEU A 107 18.35 -19.36 8.18
CA LEU A 107 18.89 -18.01 8.03
C LEU A 107 17.81 -16.92 8.11
N ILE A 108 16.53 -17.29 8.01
CA ILE A 108 15.40 -16.34 7.90
C ILE A 108 14.25 -16.63 8.89
N GLN A 109 14.45 -17.52 9.86
CA GLN A 109 13.38 -17.97 10.78
C GLN A 109 12.66 -16.82 11.48
N GLY A 110 13.41 -15.81 11.95
CA GLY A 110 12.82 -14.66 12.65
C GLY A 110 11.88 -13.84 11.75
N SER A 111 12.25 -13.66 10.48
CA SER A 111 11.41 -12.99 9.49
C SER A 111 10.17 -13.82 9.14
N LEU A 112 10.31 -15.14 9.02
CA LEU A 112 9.16 -16.03 8.80
C LEU A 112 8.21 -16.05 10.00
N ASP A 113 8.73 -16.03 11.23
CA ASP A 113 7.90 -15.96 12.44
C ASP A 113 7.07 -14.68 12.48
N THR A 114 7.66 -13.55 12.10
CA THR A 114 6.97 -12.26 11.98
C THR A 114 5.92 -12.31 10.88
N TYR A 115 6.28 -12.76 9.68
CA TYR A 115 5.37 -12.88 8.55
C TYR A 115 4.18 -13.80 8.84
N ILE A 116 4.39 -14.92 9.53
CA ILE A 116 3.31 -15.81 9.99
C ILE A 116 2.40 -15.08 10.98
N SER A 117 2.96 -14.29 11.91
CA SER A 117 2.15 -13.48 12.83
C SER A 117 1.26 -12.49 12.07
N ASP A 118 1.83 -11.80 11.09
CA ASP A 118 1.09 -10.84 10.25
C ASP A 118 -0.04 -11.52 9.48
N LEU A 119 0.22 -12.64 8.82
CA LEU A 119 -0.81 -13.41 8.11
C LEU A 119 -1.92 -13.93 9.03
N ASN A 120 -1.60 -14.31 10.27
CA ASN A 120 -2.63 -14.70 11.24
C ASN A 120 -3.52 -13.51 11.63
N ILE A 121 -2.96 -12.28 11.68
CA ILE A 121 -3.71 -11.03 11.91
C ILE A 121 -4.64 -10.75 10.72
N ASP A 122 -4.17 -11.01 9.50
CA ASP A 122 -4.98 -10.92 8.27
C ASP A 122 -6.06 -12.00 8.16
N GLY A 123 -6.05 -12.98 9.08
CA GLY A 123 -7.09 -13.99 9.22
C GLY A 123 -6.77 -15.36 8.62
N TYR A 124 -5.58 -15.56 8.05
CA TYR A 124 -5.19 -16.85 7.48
C TYR A 124 -4.83 -17.89 8.55
N GLU A 125 -5.20 -19.14 8.30
CA GLU A 125 -4.46 -20.27 8.89
C GLU A 125 -3.15 -20.44 8.11
N VAL A 126 -2.00 -20.59 8.78
CA VAL A 126 -0.72 -20.69 8.08
C VAL A 126 -0.05 -22.03 8.32
N LYS A 127 0.35 -22.69 7.23
CA LYS A 127 1.24 -23.85 7.24
C LYS A 127 2.58 -23.48 6.63
N LEU A 128 3.67 -23.70 7.36
CA LEU A 128 5.03 -23.48 6.87
C LEU A 128 5.71 -24.83 6.61
N TYR A 129 6.14 -25.01 5.37
CA TYR A 129 6.84 -26.18 4.87
C TYR A 129 8.29 -25.85 4.53
N GLN A 130 9.18 -26.68 5.03
CA GLN A 130 10.56 -26.77 4.59
C GLN A 130 10.65 -27.73 3.41
N THR A 131 11.29 -27.33 2.31
CA THR A 131 11.35 -28.12 1.07
C THR A 131 12.76 -28.19 0.50
N SER A 132 13.05 -29.25 -0.26
CA SER A 132 14.22 -29.29 -1.13
C SER A 132 14.04 -30.31 -2.24
N GLY A 133 14.68 -30.05 -3.38
CA GLY A 133 14.74 -30.98 -4.49
C GLY A 133 13.39 -31.27 -5.14
N GLY A 134 13.30 -32.41 -5.83
CA GLY A 134 12.07 -32.89 -6.46
C GLY A 134 11.88 -32.46 -7.91
N THR A 135 10.87 -33.07 -8.54
CA THR A 135 10.42 -32.68 -9.89
C THR A 135 9.20 -31.76 -9.81
N VAL A 136 8.88 -31.10 -10.92
CA VAL A 136 7.67 -30.27 -11.04
C VAL A 136 6.38 -31.07 -10.80
N GLN A 137 6.38 -32.37 -11.11
CA GLN A 137 5.23 -33.25 -10.84
C GLN A 137 5.13 -33.61 -9.36
N ASN A 138 6.25 -33.85 -8.67
CA ASN A 138 6.21 -34.12 -7.22
C ASN A 138 5.70 -32.90 -6.46
N PHE A 139 6.20 -31.71 -6.80
CA PHE A 139 5.77 -30.49 -6.13
C PHE A 139 4.31 -30.16 -6.45
N ARG A 140 3.88 -30.23 -7.72
CA ARG A 140 2.46 -30.00 -8.09
C ARG A 140 1.52 -30.99 -7.41
N GLN A 141 1.89 -32.26 -7.29
CA GLN A 141 1.08 -33.23 -6.56
C GLN A 141 0.93 -32.85 -5.08
N PHE A 142 1.99 -32.37 -4.45
CA PHE A 142 1.92 -31.89 -3.07
C PHE A 142 0.98 -30.67 -2.94
N LEU A 143 1.03 -29.73 -3.90
CA LEU A 143 0.13 -28.58 -3.93
C LEU A 143 -1.34 -29.01 -4.10
N ILE A 144 -1.61 -30.02 -4.93
CA ILE A 144 -2.96 -30.62 -5.07
C ILE A 144 -3.45 -31.17 -3.74
N ASP A 145 -2.59 -31.88 -2.99
CA ASP A 145 -2.95 -32.44 -1.69
C ASP A 145 -3.29 -31.32 -0.69
N GLU A 146 -2.49 -30.24 -0.65
CA GLU A 146 -2.76 -29.06 0.21
C GLU A 146 -4.02 -28.29 -0.20
N TYR A 147 -4.30 -28.17 -1.50
CA TYR A 147 -5.53 -27.56 -2.00
C TYR A 147 -6.77 -28.36 -1.56
N ASN A 148 -6.72 -29.69 -1.65
CA ASN A 148 -7.78 -30.56 -1.13
C ASN A 148 -7.97 -30.44 0.39
N ASP A 149 -6.91 -30.02 1.10
CA ASP A 149 -6.92 -29.72 2.54
C ASP A 149 -7.30 -28.25 2.87
N GLY A 150 -7.69 -27.45 1.86
CA GLY A 150 -8.22 -26.08 2.03
C GLY A 150 -7.20 -24.95 1.85
N MET A 151 -6.07 -25.21 1.21
CA MET A 151 -5.14 -24.16 0.78
C MET A 151 -5.79 -23.27 -0.28
N VAL A 152 -5.70 -21.95 -0.10
CA VAL A 152 -6.21 -20.94 -1.07
C VAL A 152 -5.10 -20.27 -1.86
N GLY A 153 -3.88 -20.30 -1.34
CA GLY A 153 -2.71 -19.71 -1.96
C GLY A 153 -1.44 -20.00 -1.18
N TYR A 154 -0.30 -19.64 -1.77
CA TYR A 154 1.00 -19.85 -1.13
C TYR A 154 2.09 -18.88 -1.60
N ASN A 155 3.20 -18.83 -0.86
CA ASN A 155 4.41 -18.12 -1.28
C ASN A 155 5.60 -19.10 -1.39
N LEU A 156 6.38 -18.98 -2.46
CA LEU A 156 7.59 -19.76 -2.72
C LEU A 156 8.83 -18.94 -2.36
N ILE A 157 9.60 -19.39 -1.37
CA ILE A 157 10.77 -18.69 -0.84
C ILE A 157 12.05 -19.49 -1.14
N GLY A 158 12.76 -19.06 -2.18
CA GLY A 158 13.96 -19.69 -2.72
C GLY A 158 13.77 -20.35 -4.09
N ASP A 159 14.53 -21.42 -4.32
CA ASP A 159 14.60 -22.24 -5.53
C ASP A 159 13.67 -23.46 -5.46
N PHE A 160 12.69 -23.48 -6.36
CA PHE A 160 11.74 -24.58 -6.51
C PHE A 160 11.88 -25.23 -7.88
N PRO A 161 11.42 -26.48 -8.07
CA PRO A 161 11.35 -27.07 -9.40
C PRO A 161 10.59 -26.13 -10.35
N VAL A 162 11.21 -25.77 -11.47
CA VAL A 162 10.65 -24.79 -12.41
C VAL A 162 9.98 -25.53 -13.57
N PRO A 163 8.66 -25.40 -13.77
CA PRO A 163 7.98 -25.89 -14.96
C PRO A 163 8.31 -24.98 -16.14
N TRP A 164 8.57 -25.59 -17.30
CA TRP A 164 8.84 -24.91 -18.55
C TRP A 164 7.73 -25.22 -19.55
N TYR A 165 7.33 -24.22 -20.32
CA TYR A 165 6.40 -24.37 -21.44
C TYR A 165 7.11 -24.02 -22.74
N GLU A 166 6.76 -24.69 -23.83
CA GLU A 166 7.21 -24.38 -25.18
C GLU A 166 6.05 -24.22 -26.15
N THR A 167 6.18 -23.26 -27.07
CA THR A 167 5.17 -23.00 -28.09
C THR A 167 5.74 -22.16 -29.22
N ASN A 168 5.02 -22.09 -30.34
CA ASN A 168 5.28 -21.07 -31.36
C ASN A 168 4.45 -19.83 -31.08
N CYS A 169 5.10 -18.67 -31.02
CA CYS A 169 4.48 -17.37 -30.85
C CYS A 169 5.04 -16.38 -31.86
N TRP A 170 4.15 -15.70 -32.57
CA TRP A 170 4.50 -14.71 -33.61
C TRP A 170 5.59 -15.21 -34.57
N GLU A 171 5.38 -16.41 -35.12
CA GLU A 171 6.29 -17.07 -36.08
C GLU A 171 7.68 -17.45 -35.52
N SER A 172 7.89 -17.37 -34.20
CA SER A 172 9.09 -17.84 -33.52
C SER A 172 8.77 -18.94 -32.52
N TYR A 173 9.68 -19.91 -32.38
CA TYR A 173 9.67 -20.83 -31.26
C TYR A 173 10.12 -20.10 -29.98
N ASP A 174 9.49 -20.39 -28.86
CA ASP A 174 9.85 -19.86 -27.54
C ASP A 174 9.73 -20.95 -26.47
N SER A 175 10.58 -20.88 -25.44
CA SER A 175 10.53 -21.75 -24.26
C SER A 175 10.78 -20.92 -23.00
N PHE A 176 9.96 -21.09 -21.97
CA PHE A 176 9.97 -20.19 -20.81
C PHE A 176 9.39 -20.82 -19.54
N PRO A 177 9.81 -20.33 -18.35
CA PRO A 177 9.20 -20.70 -17.08
C PRO A 177 7.72 -20.29 -16.98
N ILE A 178 6.87 -21.15 -16.41
CA ILE A 178 5.40 -20.96 -16.35
C ILE A 178 4.81 -21.17 -14.95
N ASP A 179 4.54 -20.10 -14.20
CA ASP A 179 3.95 -20.25 -12.85
C ASP A 179 2.48 -20.69 -12.89
N LEU A 180 1.74 -20.48 -14.00
CA LEU A 180 0.37 -20.96 -14.16
C LEU A 180 0.23 -22.48 -13.92
N TYR A 181 1.25 -23.27 -14.24
CA TYR A 181 1.28 -24.71 -13.96
C TYR A 181 1.11 -25.07 -12.48
N TYR A 182 1.52 -24.18 -11.57
CA TYR A 182 1.34 -24.37 -10.12
C TYR A 182 0.14 -23.60 -9.54
N MET A 183 -0.55 -22.80 -10.35
CA MET A 183 -1.80 -22.15 -9.98
C MET A 183 -3.00 -22.98 -10.41
N ASP A 184 -2.95 -23.55 -11.62
CA ASP A 184 -3.89 -24.54 -12.13
C ASP A 184 -3.47 -25.94 -11.63
N LEU A 185 -4.29 -26.55 -10.79
CA LEU A 185 -4.04 -27.79 -10.08
C LEU A 185 -4.86 -28.96 -10.62
N ASP A 186 -5.96 -28.71 -11.33
CA ASP A 186 -6.80 -29.77 -11.92
C ASP A 186 -6.81 -29.79 -13.46
N GLY A 187 -6.07 -28.90 -14.11
CA GLY A 187 -5.77 -28.92 -15.54
C GLY A 187 -4.75 -29.98 -15.96
N ILE A 188 -4.81 -30.34 -17.24
CA ILE A 188 -4.02 -31.40 -17.87
C ILE A 188 -2.87 -30.77 -18.65
N TRP A 189 -1.65 -30.98 -18.15
CA TRP A 189 -0.41 -30.52 -18.75
C TRP A 189 0.36 -31.71 -19.33
N GLN A 190 0.79 -31.58 -20.58
CA GLN A 190 1.49 -32.66 -21.31
C GLN A 190 2.79 -32.15 -21.93
N ASP A 191 3.78 -33.02 -21.89
CA ASP A 191 5.05 -32.92 -22.61
C ASP A 191 4.96 -34.00 -23.71
N THR A 192 4.49 -33.61 -24.89
CA THR A 192 4.08 -34.54 -25.94
C THR A 192 5.28 -35.17 -26.65
N ASP A 193 6.41 -34.47 -26.70
CA ASP A 193 7.65 -34.93 -27.34
C ASP A 193 8.69 -35.50 -26.35
N ALA A 194 8.37 -35.47 -25.05
CA ALA A 194 9.16 -35.98 -23.93
C ALA A 194 10.53 -35.29 -23.78
N ASN A 195 10.60 -33.99 -24.07
CA ASN A 195 11.82 -33.20 -23.98
C ASN A 195 12.01 -32.50 -22.62
N GLY A 196 11.04 -32.62 -21.70
CA GLY A 196 11.03 -32.01 -20.38
C GLY A 196 10.33 -30.66 -20.30
N LEU A 197 9.76 -30.18 -21.39
CA LEU A 197 8.98 -28.94 -21.50
C LEU A 197 7.52 -29.31 -21.82
N PHE A 198 6.58 -28.61 -21.20
CA PHE A 198 5.16 -28.77 -21.52
C PHE A 198 4.84 -28.05 -22.83
N ASP A 199 4.06 -28.69 -23.69
CA ASP A 199 3.66 -28.16 -25.00
C ASP A 199 2.14 -28.18 -25.22
N SER A 200 1.40 -28.64 -24.20
CA SER A 200 -0.05 -28.76 -24.22
C SER A 200 -0.66 -28.53 -22.83
N HIS A 201 -1.73 -27.73 -22.80
CA HIS A 201 -2.55 -27.42 -21.63
C HIS A 201 -4.04 -27.54 -22.02
N THR A 202 -4.75 -28.47 -21.38
CA THR A 202 -6.16 -28.81 -21.69
C THR A 202 -6.91 -29.20 -20.41
N GLY A 203 -8.23 -29.43 -20.50
CA GLY A 203 -9.04 -29.80 -19.33
C GLY A 203 -9.69 -28.56 -18.73
N ASP A 204 -9.66 -28.44 -17.40
CA ASP A 204 -9.78 -27.12 -16.78
C ASP A 204 -8.51 -26.33 -17.08
N LEU A 205 -8.64 -25.02 -17.20
CA LEU A 205 -7.56 -24.11 -17.57
C LEU A 205 -7.40 -22.98 -16.54
N GLY A 206 -8.34 -22.87 -15.61
CA GLY A 206 -8.36 -21.83 -14.60
C GLY A 206 -7.36 -22.15 -13.48
N PRO A 207 -6.86 -21.12 -12.78
CA PRO A 207 -6.15 -21.36 -11.54
C PRO A 207 -7.14 -21.77 -10.42
N GLU A 208 -6.69 -22.63 -9.51
CA GLU A 208 -7.37 -22.99 -8.26
C GLU A 208 -6.83 -22.19 -7.07
N VAL A 209 -5.55 -21.80 -7.15
CA VAL A 209 -4.83 -21.11 -6.08
C VAL A 209 -4.00 -19.96 -6.66
N TRP A 210 -3.77 -18.93 -5.85
CA TRP A 210 -2.84 -17.85 -6.17
C TRP A 210 -1.48 -18.08 -5.53
N MET A 211 -0.42 -17.64 -6.21
CA MET A 211 0.94 -17.76 -5.71
C MET A 211 1.77 -16.50 -5.87
N GLY A 212 2.81 -16.38 -5.05
CA GLY A 212 3.87 -15.40 -5.21
C GLY A 212 5.25 -16.07 -5.10
N ARG A 213 6.26 -15.37 -5.61
CA ARG A 213 7.65 -15.86 -5.68
C ARG A 213 8.62 -14.89 -5.03
N LEU A 214 9.48 -15.43 -4.16
CA LEU A 214 10.64 -14.77 -3.59
C LEU A 214 11.90 -15.58 -3.94
N THR A 215 12.25 -15.58 -5.23
CA THR A 215 13.45 -16.24 -5.75
C THR A 215 14.60 -15.24 -5.77
N ALA A 216 15.49 -15.35 -4.79
CA ALA A 216 16.61 -14.43 -4.57
C ALA A 216 18.01 -15.09 -4.71
N SER A 217 18.08 -16.41 -4.90
CA SER A 217 19.34 -17.11 -5.20
C SER A 217 20.10 -16.58 -6.43
N PRO A 218 19.45 -16.12 -7.53
CA PRO A 218 20.18 -15.62 -8.69
C PRO A 218 20.54 -14.13 -8.56
N MET A 219 20.25 -13.50 -7.41
CA MET A 219 20.41 -12.06 -7.20
C MET A 219 21.71 -11.78 -6.45
N THR A 220 22.73 -11.36 -7.18
CA THR A 220 24.13 -11.35 -6.69
C THR A 220 24.81 -9.99 -6.79
N LEU A 221 24.18 -9.02 -7.46
CA LEU A 221 24.73 -7.66 -7.58
C LEU A 221 25.02 -7.04 -6.21
N TYR A 222 26.09 -6.24 -6.18
CA TYR A 222 26.58 -5.52 -5.00
C TYR A 222 26.84 -6.40 -3.76
N GLY A 223 27.09 -7.70 -3.96
CA GLY A 223 27.38 -8.64 -2.86
C GLY A 223 26.13 -9.03 -2.07
N ALA A 224 24.95 -8.88 -2.67
CA ALA A 224 23.71 -9.37 -2.11
C ALA A 224 23.79 -10.86 -1.79
N THR A 225 23.12 -11.25 -0.72
CA THR A 225 22.95 -12.66 -0.34
C THR A 225 21.48 -12.96 -0.29
N GLU A 226 21.08 -14.15 -0.71
CA GLU A 226 19.68 -14.57 -0.71
C GLU A 226 19.02 -14.35 0.67
N ALA A 227 19.63 -14.82 1.76
CA ALA A 227 19.10 -14.62 3.10
C ALA A 227 19.01 -13.14 3.50
N GLY A 228 19.96 -12.31 3.07
CA GLY A 228 19.93 -10.87 3.32
C GLY A 228 18.76 -10.19 2.60
N LEU A 229 18.57 -10.49 1.31
CA LEU A 229 17.48 -9.95 0.51
C LEU A 229 16.12 -10.37 1.06
N ILE A 230 15.96 -11.64 1.42
CA ILE A 230 14.70 -12.19 1.96
C ILE A 230 14.38 -11.60 3.34
N ASN A 231 15.38 -11.47 4.23
CA ASN A 231 15.18 -10.83 5.52
C ASN A 231 14.78 -9.35 5.36
N ASN A 232 15.43 -8.61 4.45
CA ASN A 232 15.06 -7.21 4.15
C ASN A 232 13.64 -7.10 3.57
N TYR A 233 13.30 -7.98 2.62
CA TYR A 233 11.97 -8.06 2.04
C TYR A 233 10.88 -8.21 3.11
N PHE A 234 11.04 -9.16 4.03
CA PHE A 234 10.05 -9.37 5.09
C PHE A 234 10.00 -8.23 6.12
N ALA A 235 11.11 -7.52 6.35
CA ALA A 235 11.10 -6.31 7.17
C ALA A 235 10.24 -5.21 6.53
N LYS A 236 10.39 -4.98 5.21
CA LYS A 236 9.54 -4.05 4.45
C LYS A 236 8.08 -4.50 4.46
N ASN A 237 7.83 -5.79 4.24
CA ASN A 237 6.49 -6.37 4.24
C ASN A 237 5.76 -6.13 5.58
N HIS A 238 6.43 -6.44 6.71
CA HIS A 238 5.90 -6.19 8.04
C HIS A 238 5.63 -4.70 8.29
N SER A 239 6.57 -3.84 7.90
CA SER A 239 6.43 -2.38 8.03
C SER A 239 5.22 -1.85 7.24
N TYR A 240 4.99 -2.36 6.03
CA TYR A 240 3.81 -2.02 5.23
C TYR A 240 2.52 -2.50 5.88
N ARG A 241 2.44 -3.76 6.33
CA ARG A 241 1.25 -4.32 6.99
C ARG A 241 0.87 -3.61 8.29
N THR A 242 1.86 -3.12 9.03
CA THR A 242 1.65 -2.37 10.27
C THR A 242 1.45 -0.88 10.05
N GLY A 243 1.37 -0.45 8.78
CA GLY A 243 1.15 0.94 8.39
C GLY A 243 2.29 1.89 8.75
N GLN A 244 3.50 1.37 8.90
CA GLN A 244 4.73 2.14 9.14
C GLN A 244 5.48 2.46 7.85
N HIS A 245 4.99 1.97 6.70
CA HIS A 245 5.67 2.05 5.41
C HIS A 245 4.69 2.42 4.30
N PHE A 246 4.00 3.57 4.43
CA PHE A 246 3.06 4.05 3.42
C PHE A 246 3.70 5.01 2.44
N LEU A 247 3.22 4.95 1.20
CA LEU A 247 3.50 5.93 0.16
C LEU A 247 2.25 6.78 -0.09
N SER A 248 2.40 7.79 -0.95
CA SER A 248 1.27 8.61 -1.38
C SER A 248 0.33 7.70 -2.17
N ASN A 249 -0.98 7.75 -1.90
CA ASN A 249 -2.00 6.95 -2.58
C ASN A 249 -2.17 7.37 -4.05
N ARG A 250 -1.11 7.16 -4.85
CA ARG A 250 -0.90 7.70 -6.18
C ARG A 250 -0.23 6.65 -7.06
N GLY A 251 -0.77 6.45 -8.26
CA GLY A 251 -0.19 5.58 -9.27
C GLY A 251 0.58 6.34 -10.36
N LEU A 252 1.52 5.64 -10.99
CA LEU A 252 2.19 6.04 -12.21
C LEU A 252 1.83 5.05 -13.33
N ALA A 253 1.40 5.55 -14.48
CA ALA A 253 1.40 4.81 -15.73
C ALA A 253 2.48 5.41 -16.64
N TYR A 254 3.61 4.73 -16.74
CA TYR A 254 4.73 5.10 -17.59
C TYR A 254 4.69 4.27 -18.86
N ILE A 255 4.23 4.86 -19.96
CA ILE A 255 3.84 4.17 -21.17
C ILE A 255 4.73 4.65 -22.31
N ASP A 256 5.70 3.82 -22.69
CA ASP A 256 6.55 4.06 -23.86
C ASP A 256 5.70 4.31 -25.12
N ASP A 257 6.28 5.05 -26.06
CA ASP A 257 5.54 5.66 -27.16
C ASP A 257 4.96 4.69 -28.16
N ASP A 258 5.52 3.48 -28.21
CA ASP A 258 4.93 2.33 -28.90
C ASP A 258 3.47 2.08 -28.47
N TRP A 259 3.08 2.44 -27.24
CA TRP A 259 1.75 2.19 -26.67
C TRP A 259 1.01 3.45 -26.21
N ALA A 260 1.51 4.66 -26.51
CA ALA A 260 0.92 5.92 -26.05
C ALA A 260 -0.58 6.07 -26.37
N TYR A 261 -1.07 5.44 -27.43
CA TYR A 261 -2.50 5.45 -27.80
C TYR A 261 -3.42 4.79 -26.77
N TRP A 262 -2.88 3.96 -25.87
CA TRP A 262 -3.60 3.23 -24.83
C TRP A 262 -3.49 3.90 -23.45
N ASP A 263 -2.91 5.09 -23.39
CA ASP A 263 -2.54 5.74 -22.13
C ASP A 263 -3.73 6.00 -21.19
N LEU A 264 -4.86 6.45 -21.71
CA LEU A 264 -6.08 6.68 -20.96
C LEU A 264 -6.74 5.37 -20.49
N GLU A 265 -6.68 4.31 -21.29
CA GLU A 265 -7.27 3.02 -20.94
C GLU A 265 -6.44 2.35 -19.84
N TRP A 266 -5.14 2.21 -20.07
CA TRP A 266 -4.23 1.53 -19.16
C TRP A 266 -3.95 2.34 -17.91
N GLY A 267 -3.74 3.66 -18.05
CA GLY A 267 -3.67 4.58 -16.91
C GLY A 267 -4.99 4.65 -16.16
N GLY A 268 -6.14 4.56 -16.85
CA GLY A 268 -7.47 4.49 -16.25
C GLY A 268 -7.68 3.24 -15.41
N ALA A 269 -7.13 2.09 -15.82
CA ALA A 269 -7.15 0.86 -15.04
C ALA A 269 -6.39 1.02 -13.71
N VAL A 270 -5.19 1.61 -13.72
CA VAL A 270 -4.45 1.92 -12.49
C VAL A 270 -5.24 2.91 -11.62
N GLY A 271 -5.87 3.91 -12.24
CA GLY A 271 -6.76 4.88 -11.59
C GLY A 271 -8.04 4.31 -10.97
N MET A 272 -8.32 3.01 -11.16
CA MET A 272 -9.38 2.33 -10.40
C MET A 272 -9.00 2.14 -8.93
N VAL A 273 -7.70 2.05 -8.63
CA VAL A 273 -7.16 1.85 -7.28
C VAL A 273 -6.73 3.18 -6.67
N TYR A 274 -6.12 4.06 -7.46
CA TYR A 274 -5.47 5.27 -6.99
C TYR A 274 -6.19 6.54 -7.48
N ASP A 275 -6.68 7.36 -6.56
CA ASP A 275 -7.38 8.62 -6.86
C ASP A 275 -6.47 9.65 -7.56
N SER A 276 -5.17 9.60 -7.29
CA SER A 276 -4.16 10.42 -7.95
C SER A 276 -3.36 9.59 -8.95
N MET A 277 -3.30 10.04 -10.20
CA MET A 277 -2.58 9.34 -11.27
C MET A 277 -1.65 10.28 -12.02
N VAL A 278 -0.44 9.81 -12.29
CA VAL A 278 0.48 10.42 -13.25
C VAL A 278 0.56 9.50 -14.46
N ILE A 279 0.25 10.02 -15.65
CA ILE A 279 0.35 9.29 -16.92
C ILE A 279 1.44 9.97 -17.75
N ILE A 280 2.45 9.20 -18.13
CA ILE A 280 3.54 9.65 -19.00
C ILE A 280 3.48 8.81 -20.28
N SER A 281 3.15 9.45 -21.40
CA SER A 281 2.94 8.81 -22.71
C SER A 281 3.45 9.65 -23.89
N ASP A 282 4.14 10.76 -23.63
CA ASP A 282 4.71 11.59 -24.69
C ASP A 282 5.97 10.94 -25.26
N GLY A 283 5.93 10.55 -26.54
CA GLY A 283 7.02 9.82 -27.16
C GLY A 283 8.31 10.57 -27.41
N ALA A 284 8.36 11.88 -27.17
CA ALA A 284 9.64 12.60 -27.07
C ALA A 284 10.26 12.51 -25.67
N ALA A 285 9.52 12.04 -24.66
CA ALA A 285 9.86 12.12 -23.23
C ALA A 285 9.87 10.77 -22.50
N THR A 286 9.29 9.71 -23.06
CA THR A 286 9.36 8.34 -22.52
C THR A 286 10.75 7.76 -22.77
N ILE A 287 11.71 8.13 -21.93
CA ILE A 287 13.12 7.78 -22.07
C ILE A 287 13.68 7.28 -20.74
N ALA A 288 14.75 6.49 -20.79
CA ALA A 288 15.38 5.89 -19.62
C ALA A 288 15.65 6.89 -18.49
N THR A 289 16.22 8.06 -18.81
CA THR A 289 16.56 9.06 -17.78
C THR A 289 15.34 9.71 -17.11
N ASP A 290 14.21 9.83 -17.82
CA ASP A 290 12.98 10.33 -17.18
C ASP A 290 12.37 9.22 -16.33
N TYR A 291 12.31 7.98 -16.83
CA TYR A 291 11.85 6.84 -16.03
C TYR A 291 12.65 6.68 -14.73
N GLU A 292 13.99 6.73 -14.81
CA GLU A 292 14.88 6.70 -13.64
C GLU A 292 14.59 7.85 -12.66
N HIS A 293 14.27 9.05 -13.17
CA HIS A 293 13.84 10.15 -12.32
C HIS A 293 12.49 9.85 -11.64
N ARG A 294 11.51 9.29 -12.36
CA ARG A 294 10.22 8.89 -11.79
C ARG A 294 10.36 7.86 -10.68
N LEU A 295 11.31 6.93 -10.80
CA LEU A 295 11.59 5.96 -9.74
C LEU A 295 12.04 6.61 -8.42
N THR A 296 12.57 7.83 -8.44
CA THR A 296 12.90 8.60 -7.22
C THR A 296 11.69 9.30 -6.59
N GLU A 297 10.58 9.40 -7.31
CA GLU A 297 9.35 10.00 -6.81
C GLU A 297 8.49 8.95 -6.11
N ASN A 298 7.63 9.42 -5.21
CA ASN A 298 6.74 8.58 -4.41
C ASN A 298 5.51 8.13 -5.23
N TYR A 299 5.38 6.81 -5.44
CA TYR A 299 4.21 6.17 -6.07
C TYR A 299 3.84 4.88 -5.34
N GLU A 300 2.58 4.67 -4.99
CA GLU A 300 2.16 3.38 -4.41
C GLU A 300 2.25 2.26 -5.46
N SER A 301 1.85 2.54 -6.71
CA SER A 301 1.97 1.61 -7.82
C SER A 301 2.54 2.22 -9.09
N ILE A 302 3.32 1.43 -9.83
CA ILE A 302 3.84 1.77 -11.16
C ILE A 302 3.40 0.71 -12.16
N LEU A 303 2.65 1.13 -13.18
CA LEU A 303 2.51 0.43 -14.45
C LEU A 303 3.62 0.92 -15.39
N LEU A 304 4.52 0.03 -15.78
CA LEU A 304 5.53 0.32 -16.81
C LEU A 304 5.18 -0.43 -18.09
N CYS A 305 5.05 0.30 -19.20
CA CYS A 305 5.01 -0.27 -20.54
C CYS A 305 6.30 0.08 -21.26
N ALA A 306 7.14 -0.92 -21.51
CA ALA A 306 8.44 -0.75 -22.15
C ALA A 306 8.88 -2.04 -22.85
N HIS A 307 9.82 -1.92 -23.77
CA HIS A 307 10.59 -3.06 -24.23
C HIS A 307 11.59 -3.49 -23.15
N SER A 308 11.97 -4.77 -23.13
CA SER A 308 12.75 -5.28 -22.01
C SER A 308 13.46 -6.59 -22.32
N TRP A 309 14.39 -6.92 -21.44
CA TRP A 309 15.05 -8.20 -21.33
C TRP A 309 15.24 -8.48 -19.83
N PRO A 310 15.75 -9.65 -19.42
CA PRO A 310 15.86 -10.00 -18.02
C PRO A 310 16.56 -8.96 -17.13
N ASN A 311 17.51 -8.17 -17.66
CA ASN A 311 18.31 -7.24 -16.85
C ASN A 311 18.12 -5.76 -17.20
N GLY A 312 17.12 -5.41 -18.02
CA GLY A 312 16.91 -4.02 -18.40
C GLY A 312 15.57 -3.72 -19.07
N HIS A 313 15.23 -2.44 -19.08
CA HIS A 313 14.19 -1.85 -19.92
C HIS A 313 14.83 -0.99 -20.99
N SER A 314 14.23 -0.94 -22.17
CA SER A 314 14.67 -0.09 -23.28
C SER A 314 13.48 0.67 -23.83
N PHE A 315 13.74 1.91 -24.23
CA PHE A 315 12.72 2.85 -24.66
C PHE A 315 12.97 3.28 -26.10
N LYS A 316 11.89 3.40 -26.87
CA LYS A 316 11.96 3.93 -28.23
C LYS A 316 11.60 5.42 -28.25
N ILE A 317 11.99 6.05 -29.36
CA ILE A 317 11.45 7.34 -29.78
C ILE A 317 11.07 7.16 -31.26
N GLY A 318 9.78 7.13 -31.54
CA GLY A 318 9.23 6.54 -32.75
C GLY A 318 9.66 5.08 -32.87
N ASP A 319 10.10 4.65 -34.04
CA ASP A 319 10.54 3.26 -34.26
C ASP A 319 12.03 3.02 -33.94
N GLN A 320 12.72 3.95 -33.26
CA GLN A 320 14.17 3.93 -33.07
C GLN A 320 14.57 3.72 -31.59
N TRP A 321 15.59 2.89 -31.36
CA TRP A 321 16.20 2.65 -30.03
C TRP A 321 17.06 3.82 -29.55
N THR A 322 16.44 4.98 -29.38
CA THR A 322 17.11 6.22 -28.97
C THR A 322 16.60 6.79 -27.66
N GLY A 323 15.59 6.16 -27.03
CA GLY A 323 15.10 6.51 -25.69
C GLY A 323 16.02 6.03 -24.56
N GLY A 324 17.01 5.19 -24.88
CA GLY A 324 18.00 4.69 -23.93
C GLY A 324 17.52 3.44 -23.18
N ASP A 325 18.36 3.01 -22.25
CA ASP A 325 18.20 1.78 -21.50
C ASP A 325 18.32 2.05 -20.00
N THR A 326 17.45 1.46 -19.20
CA THR A 326 17.57 1.41 -17.74
C THR A 326 17.89 -0.03 -17.35
N TYR A 327 19.10 -0.28 -16.83
CA TYR A 327 19.48 -1.62 -16.39
C TYR A 327 19.16 -1.82 -14.91
N VAL A 328 19.23 -3.08 -14.52
CA VAL A 328 19.04 -3.52 -13.14
C VAL A 328 19.93 -2.78 -12.13
N HIS A 329 21.16 -2.42 -12.52
CA HIS A 329 22.11 -1.79 -11.60
C HIS A 329 21.78 -0.31 -11.35
N GLU A 330 21.17 0.40 -12.31
CA GLU A 330 20.57 1.71 -12.08
C GLU A 330 19.38 1.58 -11.14
N VAL A 331 18.46 0.62 -11.35
CA VAL A 331 17.30 0.39 -10.47
C VAL A 331 17.75 0.18 -9.02
N ILE A 332 18.74 -0.69 -8.78
CA ILE A 332 19.27 -0.92 -7.43
C ILE A 332 19.87 0.35 -6.82
N THR A 333 20.59 1.14 -7.62
CA THR A 333 21.24 2.37 -7.15
C THR A 333 20.23 3.48 -6.85
N ILE A 334 19.15 3.55 -7.63
CA ILE A 334 18.05 4.50 -7.46
C ILE A 334 17.26 4.18 -6.19
N ASP A 335 17.08 2.89 -5.88
CA ASP A 335 16.26 2.40 -4.76
C ASP A 335 14.83 2.94 -4.81
N PRO A 336 14.01 2.45 -5.77
CA PRO A 336 12.77 3.12 -6.16
C PRO A 336 11.80 3.32 -5.00
N VAL A 337 11.08 4.43 -5.02
CA VAL A 337 10.09 4.80 -3.99
C VAL A 337 8.69 4.34 -4.44
N ALA A 338 8.54 3.03 -4.64
CA ALA A 338 7.26 2.40 -4.98
C ALA A 338 7.06 0.98 -4.42
N HIS A 339 5.80 0.59 -4.18
CA HIS A 339 5.43 -0.70 -3.57
C HIS A 339 5.01 -1.76 -4.58
N PHE A 340 4.09 -1.43 -5.48
CA PHE A 340 3.49 -2.37 -6.42
C PHE A 340 3.89 -2.06 -7.86
N TYR A 341 4.26 -3.08 -8.61
CA TYR A 341 4.68 -2.93 -10.00
C TYR A 341 3.88 -3.86 -10.90
N ASN A 342 3.38 -3.33 -12.00
CA ASN A 342 2.85 -4.10 -13.11
C ASN A 342 3.67 -3.78 -14.35
N MET A 343 4.37 -4.77 -14.86
CA MET A 343 5.37 -4.57 -15.90
C MET A 343 4.88 -5.14 -17.22
N PHE A 344 4.34 -4.28 -18.06
CA PHE A 344 4.12 -4.55 -19.47
C PHE A 344 5.46 -4.54 -20.22
N ALA A 345 6.25 -5.57 -19.96
CA ALA A 345 7.64 -5.69 -20.41
C ALA A 345 7.99 -7.16 -20.64
N CYS A 346 8.69 -7.46 -21.73
CA CYS A 346 9.08 -8.84 -22.05
C CYS A 346 10.28 -9.33 -21.24
N SER A 347 10.24 -10.60 -20.83
CA SER A 347 11.34 -11.34 -20.19
C SER A 347 11.88 -10.76 -18.87
N ASN A 348 11.36 -9.64 -18.38
CA ASN A 348 11.80 -8.99 -17.15
C ASN A 348 11.50 -9.83 -15.89
N GLY A 349 10.53 -10.75 -15.97
CA GLY A 349 10.10 -11.69 -14.95
C GLY A 349 10.72 -13.07 -15.09
N ARG A 350 11.77 -13.22 -15.92
CA ARG A 350 12.43 -14.51 -16.13
C ARG A 350 13.29 -14.88 -14.91
N TYR A 351 12.65 -15.36 -13.85
CA TYR A 351 13.21 -15.63 -12.53
C TYR A 351 14.30 -16.72 -12.46
N VAL A 352 14.62 -17.35 -13.59
CA VAL A 352 15.74 -18.28 -13.75
C VAL A 352 17.02 -17.58 -14.21
N GLU A 353 16.93 -16.31 -14.59
CA GLU A 353 18.07 -15.48 -15.00
C GLU A 353 18.76 -14.87 -13.78
N TYR A 354 20.09 -14.73 -13.86
CA TYR A 354 20.84 -13.91 -12.93
C TYR A 354 20.34 -12.48 -12.92
N ASP A 355 20.12 -11.94 -11.72
CA ASP A 355 19.78 -10.54 -11.49
C ASP A 355 18.59 -10.03 -12.33
N TYR A 356 17.54 -10.86 -12.43
CA TYR A 356 16.33 -10.54 -13.17
C TYR A 356 15.60 -9.30 -12.60
N MET A 357 15.04 -8.50 -13.50
CA MET A 357 14.55 -7.16 -13.23
C MET A 357 13.36 -7.13 -12.24
N THR A 358 12.36 -7.98 -12.47
CA THR A 358 11.14 -8.05 -11.61
C THR A 358 11.50 -8.35 -10.15
N GLY A 359 12.51 -9.20 -9.94
CA GLY A 359 13.04 -9.51 -8.61
C GLY A 359 13.68 -8.28 -7.97
N TRP A 360 14.52 -7.56 -8.69
CA TRP A 360 15.20 -6.39 -8.13
C TRP A 360 14.24 -5.27 -7.72
N TYR A 361 13.11 -5.08 -8.41
CA TYR A 361 12.09 -4.13 -7.94
C TYR A 361 11.55 -4.45 -6.55
N ILE A 362 11.41 -5.73 -6.18
CA ILE A 362 10.92 -6.11 -4.84
C ILE A 362 12.06 -6.27 -3.81
N PHE A 363 13.30 -6.46 -4.25
CA PHE A 363 14.45 -6.69 -3.36
C PHE A 363 15.35 -5.46 -3.17
N CYS A 364 15.02 -4.31 -3.77
CA CYS A 364 15.61 -3.02 -3.43
C CYS A 364 15.53 -2.74 -1.91
N ASN A 365 16.36 -1.81 -1.44
CA ASN A 365 16.59 -1.64 -0.01
C ASN A 365 15.37 -1.08 0.72
N SER A 366 14.78 -0.02 0.18
CA SER A 366 13.78 0.77 0.91
C SER A 366 12.34 0.38 0.60
N HIS A 367 11.98 0.15 -0.67
CA HIS A 367 10.60 -0.15 -1.07
C HIS A 367 10.53 -1.35 -2.02
N GLY A 368 9.35 -1.60 -2.57
CA GLY A 368 9.03 -2.76 -3.39
C GLY A 368 8.55 -3.95 -2.58
N LEU A 369 7.36 -4.43 -2.95
CA LEU A 369 6.61 -5.46 -2.24
C LEU A 369 6.01 -6.50 -3.18
N ALA A 370 5.49 -6.08 -4.34
CA ALA A 370 5.04 -7.02 -5.35
C ALA A 370 5.31 -6.47 -6.76
N SER A 371 5.72 -7.36 -7.66
CA SER A 371 5.98 -7.03 -9.05
C SER A 371 5.46 -8.14 -9.95
N ILE A 372 4.58 -7.76 -10.87
CA ILE A 372 4.04 -8.63 -11.91
C ILE A 372 4.87 -8.40 -13.18
N GLY A 373 5.43 -9.46 -13.73
CA GLY A 373 6.24 -9.41 -14.95
C GLY A 373 6.05 -10.64 -15.82
N SER A 374 6.79 -10.71 -16.91
CA SER A 374 6.70 -11.81 -17.88
C SER A 374 8.04 -12.52 -18.02
N SER A 375 8.04 -13.86 -18.00
CA SER A 375 9.21 -14.70 -18.21
C SER A 375 9.65 -14.78 -19.69
N LYS A 376 8.83 -14.24 -20.61
CA LYS A 376 9.02 -14.30 -22.07
C LYS A 376 8.51 -13.04 -22.77
N THR A 377 8.46 -13.08 -24.10
CA THR A 377 7.78 -12.05 -24.91
C THR A 377 6.27 -12.01 -24.63
N GLY A 378 5.68 -10.82 -24.62
CA GLY A 378 4.30 -10.59 -24.19
C GLY A 378 4.22 -10.21 -22.71
N SER A 379 3.07 -9.70 -22.28
CA SER A 379 2.77 -9.37 -20.89
C SER A 379 1.25 -9.33 -20.66
N MET A 380 0.82 -8.81 -19.51
CA MET A 380 -0.57 -8.60 -19.11
C MET A 380 -1.27 -7.64 -20.08
N LEU A 381 -2.50 -7.98 -20.45
CA LEU A 381 -3.46 -7.07 -21.08
C LEU A 381 -4.74 -7.09 -20.27
N TYR A 382 -5.71 -6.24 -20.60
CA TYR A 382 -6.98 -6.16 -19.87
C TYR A 382 -6.75 -5.88 -18.37
N PHE A 383 -5.97 -4.82 -18.12
CA PHE A 383 -5.52 -4.42 -16.80
C PHE A 383 -6.68 -4.21 -15.81
N GLU A 384 -7.87 -3.86 -16.29
CA GLU A 384 -9.08 -3.70 -15.48
C GLU A 384 -9.53 -4.97 -14.75
N TYR A 385 -9.24 -6.17 -15.28
CA TYR A 385 -9.55 -7.43 -14.60
C TYR A 385 -8.58 -7.76 -13.48
N PHE A 386 -7.45 -7.07 -13.43
CA PHE A 386 -6.53 -7.09 -12.30
C PHE A 386 -6.81 -5.92 -11.33
N TYR A 387 -6.79 -4.68 -11.83
CA TYR A 387 -6.94 -3.49 -10.98
C TYR A 387 -8.36 -3.33 -10.42
N GLY A 388 -9.38 -3.85 -11.08
CA GLY A 388 -10.76 -3.81 -10.59
C GLY A 388 -10.97 -4.62 -9.31
N PRO A 389 -10.58 -5.90 -9.25
CA PRO A 389 -10.57 -6.64 -8.00
C PRO A 389 -9.61 -6.04 -6.96
N PHE A 390 -8.43 -5.57 -7.37
CA PHE A 390 -7.45 -4.98 -6.45
C PHE A 390 -8.00 -3.71 -5.76
N SER A 391 -8.73 -2.85 -6.47
CA SER A 391 -9.38 -1.67 -5.88
C SER A 391 -10.52 -2.00 -4.94
N GLN A 392 -11.06 -3.22 -5.01
CA GLN A 392 -12.12 -3.72 -4.12
C GLN A 392 -11.56 -4.37 -2.85
N GLY A 393 -10.27 -4.20 -2.58
CA GLY A 393 -9.61 -4.72 -1.38
C GLY A 393 -9.25 -6.20 -1.45
N ARG A 394 -9.25 -6.80 -2.65
CA ARG A 394 -8.62 -8.10 -2.88
C ARG A 394 -7.09 -7.98 -2.77
N THR A 395 -6.42 -9.07 -2.42
CA THR A 395 -4.96 -9.08 -2.43
C THR A 395 -4.42 -9.02 -3.87
N VAL A 396 -3.15 -8.65 -4.03
CA VAL A 396 -2.46 -8.67 -5.34
C VAL A 396 -2.50 -10.06 -5.97
N GLY A 397 -2.38 -11.12 -5.17
CA GLY A 397 -2.51 -12.51 -5.63
C GLY A 397 -3.92 -12.89 -6.06
N GLU A 398 -4.94 -12.48 -5.30
CA GLU A 398 -6.34 -12.70 -5.67
C GLU A 398 -6.73 -11.95 -6.95
N ALA A 399 -6.26 -10.72 -7.11
CA ALA A 399 -6.47 -9.93 -8.33
C ALA A 399 -5.79 -10.58 -9.54
N PHE A 400 -4.57 -11.09 -9.37
CA PHE A 400 -3.84 -11.82 -10.41
C PHE A 400 -4.53 -13.14 -10.78
N TYR A 401 -5.06 -13.84 -9.78
CA TYR A 401 -5.91 -15.03 -9.95
C TYR A 401 -7.19 -14.73 -10.73
N ASP A 402 -7.90 -13.66 -10.41
CA ASP A 402 -9.13 -13.26 -11.10
C ASP A 402 -8.87 -12.89 -12.57
N TRP A 403 -7.76 -12.19 -12.81
CA TRP A 403 -7.31 -11.87 -14.16
C TRP A 403 -7.04 -13.14 -14.97
N PHE A 404 -6.26 -14.08 -14.44
CA PHE A 404 -6.00 -15.35 -15.10
C PHE A 404 -7.28 -16.19 -15.30
N GLY A 405 -8.16 -16.24 -14.30
CA GLY A 405 -9.44 -16.95 -14.38
C GLY A 405 -10.36 -16.38 -15.45
N THR A 406 -10.33 -15.06 -15.65
CA THR A 406 -11.07 -14.40 -16.74
C THR A 406 -10.55 -14.86 -18.10
N ILE A 407 -9.24 -14.88 -18.29
CA ILE A 407 -8.61 -15.31 -19.55
C ILE A 407 -8.81 -16.81 -19.78
N ALA A 408 -8.69 -17.63 -18.74
CA ALA A 408 -8.95 -19.06 -18.80
C ALA A 408 -10.39 -19.36 -19.26
N GLY A 409 -11.35 -18.52 -18.86
CA GLY A 409 -12.74 -18.57 -19.34
C GLY A 409 -12.89 -18.40 -20.86
N TRP A 410 -11.87 -17.87 -21.55
CA TRP A 410 -11.81 -17.77 -23.00
C TRP A 410 -11.14 -18.96 -23.70
N GLY A 411 -10.60 -19.90 -22.93
CA GLY A 411 -10.01 -21.14 -23.43
C GLY A 411 -8.56 -21.04 -23.90
N PHE A 412 -7.86 -19.94 -23.60
CA PHE A 412 -6.48 -19.67 -24.05
C PHE A 412 -6.22 -20.03 -25.53
N PRO A 413 -6.89 -19.39 -26.52
CA PRO A 413 -6.42 -19.42 -27.90
C PRO A 413 -4.93 -19.04 -28.02
N GLN A 414 -4.31 -19.39 -29.13
CA GLN A 414 -2.86 -19.20 -29.33
C GLN A 414 -2.36 -17.78 -29.00
N ASP A 415 -3.13 -16.75 -29.38
CA ASP A 415 -2.77 -15.36 -29.09
C ASP A 415 -2.73 -15.09 -27.56
N ASP A 416 -3.66 -15.67 -26.78
CA ASP A 416 -3.68 -15.60 -25.32
C ASP A 416 -2.50 -16.35 -24.69
N ILE A 417 -2.15 -17.54 -25.20
CA ILE A 417 -0.95 -18.28 -24.77
C ILE A 417 0.30 -17.41 -24.98
N CYS A 418 0.40 -16.80 -26.15
CA CYS A 418 1.55 -15.98 -26.53
C CYS A 418 1.68 -14.71 -25.72
N TRP A 419 0.58 -14.10 -25.29
CA TRP A 419 0.63 -12.97 -24.38
C TRP A 419 0.89 -13.41 -22.92
N PHE A 420 0.17 -14.40 -22.40
CA PHE A 420 -0.08 -14.51 -20.96
C PHE A 420 0.64 -15.66 -20.23
N TYR A 421 1.05 -16.74 -20.89
CA TYR A 421 1.60 -17.92 -20.18
C TYR A 421 2.94 -17.67 -19.48
N GLY A 422 3.61 -16.56 -19.77
CA GLY A 422 4.84 -16.15 -19.09
C GLY A 422 4.62 -15.31 -17.83
N MET A 423 3.38 -14.95 -17.50
CA MET A 423 3.13 -14.03 -16.39
C MET A 423 3.50 -14.67 -15.04
N THR A 424 4.19 -13.90 -14.20
CA THR A 424 4.60 -14.29 -12.85
C THR A 424 4.35 -13.15 -11.88
N LEU A 425 4.01 -13.50 -10.64
CA LEU A 425 3.89 -12.58 -9.51
C LEU A 425 5.08 -12.80 -8.56
N CYS A 426 6.00 -11.84 -8.52
CA CYS A 426 7.08 -11.82 -7.55
C CYS A 426 6.65 -11.00 -6.33
N GLY A 427 6.94 -11.50 -5.13
CA GLY A 427 6.56 -10.87 -3.87
C GLY A 427 5.56 -11.68 -3.06
N ASP A 428 4.89 -11.01 -2.14
CA ASP A 428 3.91 -11.59 -1.25
C ASP A 428 2.50 -11.41 -1.84
N PRO A 429 1.85 -12.51 -2.23
CA PRO A 429 0.58 -12.44 -2.93
C PRO A 429 -0.60 -12.10 -2.00
N THR A 430 -0.39 -12.06 -0.68
CA THR A 430 -1.43 -11.76 0.31
C THR A 430 -1.54 -10.26 0.62
N LEU A 431 -0.67 -9.43 0.05
CA LEU A 431 -0.69 -7.98 0.25
C LEU A 431 -1.88 -7.33 -0.44
N LYS A 432 -2.49 -6.37 0.23
CA LYS A 432 -3.57 -5.53 -0.30
C LYS A 432 -3.05 -4.13 -0.55
N HIS A 433 -3.72 -3.39 -1.44
CA HIS A 433 -3.64 -1.95 -1.41
C HIS A 433 -4.13 -1.45 -0.04
N LEU A 434 -3.31 -0.64 0.63
CA LEU A 434 -3.65 -0.06 1.91
C LEU A 434 -3.93 1.43 1.73
N GLU A 435 -5.11 1.85 2.15
CA GLU A 435 -5.39 3.27 2.32
C GLU A 435 -4.78 3.75 3.64
N PRO A 436 -4.10 4.92 3.66
CA PRO A 436 -3.68 5.52 4.92
C PRO A 436 -4.90 5.65 5.83
N ALA A 437 -4.78 5.25 7.10
CA ALA A 437 -5.85 5.47 8.07
C ALA A 437 -6.29 6.94 8.05
N ALA A 438 -7.57 7.22 8.25
CA ALA A 438 -8.03 8.60 8.25
C ALA A 438 -7.24 9.44 9.26
N VAL A 439 -6.74 10.61 8.86
CA VAL A 439 -6.14 11.53 9.84
C VAL A 439 -7.20 11.86 10.89
N ALA A 440 -6.82 11.83 12.17
CA ALA A 440 -7.74 12.08 13.27
C ALA A 440 -7.03 12.82 14.41
N ILE A 441 -7.70 13.80 14.98
CA ILE A 441 -7.29 14.45 16.23
C ILE A 441 -7.72 13.55 17.39
N ILE A 442 -6.72 13.04 18.14
CA ILE A 442 -6.93 12.11 19.24
C ILE A 442 -7.01 12.79 20.61
N THR A 443 -6.64 14.07 20.70
CA THR A 443 -6.84 14.85 21.93
C THR A 443 -8.34 15.09 22.13
N GLU A 444 -8.92 14.42 23.12
CA GLU A 444 -10.37 14.49 23.39
C GLU A 444 -10.82 15.80 24.05
N SER A 445 -9.95 16.40 24.87
CA SER A 445 -10.22 17.65 25.57
C SER A 445 -8.93 18.38 25.90
N LEU A 446 -8.99 19.70 25.93
CA LEU A 446 -7.93 20.54 26.47
C LEU A 446 -8.19 20.87 27.94
N GLY A 447 -7.13 20.98 28.73
CA GLY A 447 -7.15 21.31 30.14
C GLY A 447 -7.68 22.72 30.42
N GLU A 448 -8.17 22.91 31.65
CA GLU A 448 -8.51 24.24 32.15
C GLU A 448 -7.23 25.03 32.45
N GLY A 449 -7.28 26.35 32.24
CA GLY A 449 -6.21 27.28 32.58
C GLY A 449 -6.62 28.22 33.71
N GLU A 450 -5.66 29.03 34.17
CA GLU A 450 -5.86 30.03 35.19
C GLU A 450 -5.36 31.39 34.69
N LEU A 451 -6.10 32.45 35.03
CA LEU A 451 -5.76 33.82 34.65
C LEU A 451 -4.34 34.18 35.12
N ASN A 452 -3.57 34.79 34.23
CA ASN A 452 -2.18 35.20 34.36
C ASN A 452 -1.17 34.07 34.65
N MET A 453 -1.59 32.81 34.53
CA MET A 453 -0.70 31.66 34.63
C MET A 453 -0.31 31.15 33.26
N ALA A 454 0.84 30.47 33.21
CA ALA A 454 1.27 29.77 32.00
C ALA A 454 0.25 28.67 31.65
N TYR A 455 -0.19 28.68 30.40
CA TYR A 455 -0.99 27.63 29.80
C TYR A 455 -0.12 26.86 28.82
N CYS A 456 -0.19 25.54 28.84
CA CYS A 456 0.51 24.66 27.90
C CYS A 456 -0.31 23.37 27.78
N ASP A 457 -0.81 23.11 26.59
CA ASP A 457 -1.51 21.88 26.22
C ASP A 457 -1.14 21.49 24.78
N THR A 458 -1.44 20.27 24.38
CA THR A 458 -1.06 19.75 23.05
C THR A 458 -2.23 19.07 22.36
N VAL A 459 -2.48 19.45 21.12
CA VAL A 459 -3.35 18.73 20.21
C VAL A 459 -2.50 17.71 19.45
N GLU A 460 -2.82 16.43 19.64
CA GLU A 460 -2.17 15.32 18.96
C GLU A 460 -3.08 14.77 17.86
N ALA A 461 -2.47 14.34 16.77
CA ALA A 461 -3.14 13.66 15.67
C ALA A 461 -2.45 12.33 15.34
N ASN A 462 -3.22 11.39 14.79
CA ASN A 462 -2.74 10.13 14.24
C ASN A 462 -3.41 9.84 12.88
N GLY A 463 -2.99 8.76 12.23
CA GLY A 463 -3.44 8.44 10.87
C GLY A 463 -2.86 9.41 9.83
N GLY A 464 -3.30 9.30 8.58
CA GLY A 464 -2.81 10.10 7.46
C GLY A 464 -1.31 9.92 7.19
N THR A 465 -0.75 10.85 6.43
CA THR A 465 0.69 10.91 6.12
C THR A 465 1.34 12.12 6.82
N PRO A 466 2.25 11.92 7.78
CA PRO A 466 3.01 13.02 8.37
C PRO A 466 3.92 13.73 7.35
N PRO A 467 4.27 15.02 7.56
CA PRO A 467 4.00 15.85 8.74
C PRO A 467 2.56 16.38 8.82
N TYR A 468 2.07 16.60 10.04
CA TYR A 468 0.79 17.25 10.30
C TYR A 468 0.94 18.76 10.41
N VAL A 469 -0.11 19.47 10.02
CA VAL A 469 -0.23 20.92 10.21
C VAL A 469 -1.55 21.23 10.89
N PHE A 470 -1.46 21.88 12.05
CA PHE A 470 -2.59 22.31 12.85
C PHE A 470 -2.93 23.77 12.58
N THR A 471 -4.23 24.07 12.46
CA THR A 471 -4.72 25.42 12.22
C THR A 471 -5.97 25.70 13.05
N MET A 472 -6.18 26.98 13.36
CA MET A 472 -7.45 27.47 13.91
C MET A 472 -8.47 27.58 12.77
N ALA A 473 -9.44 26.67 12.74
CA ALA A 473 -10.52 26.69 11.75
C ALA A 473 -11.59 27.72 12.11
N SER A 474 -11.93 27.84 13.40
CA SER A 474 -12.94 28.78 13.90
C SER A 474 -12.77 29.06 15.40
N GLY A 475 -13.48 30.08 15.91
CA GLY A 475 -13.43 30.48 17.31
C GLY A 475 -12.16 31.23 17.71
N ALA A 476 -11.80 31.18 18.99
CA ALA A 476 -10.61 31.84 19.51
C ALA A 476 -10.02 31.08 20.69
N LEU A 477 -8.69 31.09 20.80
CA LEU A 477 -8.00 30.70 22.02
C LEU A 477 -8.13 31.80 23.08
N PRO A 478 -7.87 31.51 24.36
CA PRO A 478 -7.71 32.54 25.38
C PRO A 478 -6.71 33.61 24.96
N GLY A 479 -6.93 34.86 25.37
CA GLY A 479 -5.99 35.94 25.08
C GLY A 479 -4.61 35.66 25.68
N GLY A 480 -3.55 35.97 24.93
CA GLY A 480 -2.16 35.67 25.30
C GLY A 480 -1.70 34.23 25.05
N VAL A 481 -2.54 33.38 24.44
CA VAL A 481 -2.23 31.99 24.05
C VAL A 481 -2.24 31.83 22.53
N SER A 482 -1.33 31.00 22.00
CA SER A 482 -1.24 30.69 20.57
C SER A 482 -1.04 29.21 20.30
N LEU A 483 -1.52 28.74 19.13
CA LEU A 483 -1.26 27.41 18.60
C LEU A 483 -0.02 27.42 17.70
N ASP A 484 0.95 26.56 17.99
CA ASP A 484 2.05 26.23 17.09
C ASP A 484 1.56 25.23 16.04
N SER A 485 1.63 25.62 14.77
CA SER A 485 1.03 24.86 13.67
C SER A 485 1.73 23.54 13.35
N LEU A 486 2.99 23.35 13.75
CA LEU A 486 3.77 22.15 13.41
C LEU A 486 3.83 21.14 14.54
N THR A 487 3.71 21.61 15.78
CA THR A 487 3.79 20.77 16.97
C THR A 487 2.43 20.50 17.61
N GLY A 488 1.40 21.30 17.28
CA GLY A 488 0.09 21.22 17.92
C GLY A 488 0.08 21.77 19.35
N ILE A 489 1.18 22.35 19.82
CA ILE A 489 1.29 22.94 21.17
C ILE A 489 0.51 24.24 21.23
N ILE A 490 -0.33 24.37 22.25
CA ILE A 490 -1.08 25.56 22.59
C ILE A 490 -0.47 26.12 23.86
N GLU A 491 0.25 27.23 23.76
CA GLU A 491 0.97 27.81 24.90
C GLU A 491 0.90 29.33 24.97
N GLY A 492 1.11 29.85 26.19
CA GLY A 492 1.13 31.28 26.47
C GLY A 492 0.78 31.60 27.91
N SER A 493 0.33 32.83 28.17
CA SER A 493 -0.19 33.25 29.47
C SER A 493 -1.58 33.85 29.27
N CYS A 494 -2.58 33.28 29.94
CA CYS A 494 -3.96 33.69 29.74
C CYS A 494 -4.20 35.08 30.36
N ASP A 495 -4.66 36.05 29.58
CA ASP A 495 -4.90 37.43 30.07
C ASP A 495 -6.39 37.74 30.33
N GLN A 496 -7.29 36.81 30.01
CA GLN A 496 -8.73 36.95 30.20
C GLN A 496 -9.36 35.66 30.73
N ALA A 497 -10.15 35.79 31.81
CA ALA A 497 -10.95 34.70 32.35
C ALA A 497 -12.24 34.49 31.52
N GLY A 498 -12.71 33.26 31.45
CA GLY A 498 -13.92 32.90 30.70
C GLY A 498 -13.85 31.53 30.04
N THR A 499 -14.84 31.24 29.21
CA THR A 499 -14.87 30.02 28.40
C THR A 499 -14.66 30.40 26.93
N PHE A 500 -13.62 29.82 26.33
CA PHE A 500 -13.20 30.07 24.96
C PHE A 500 -13.44 28.79 24.15
N ALA A 501 -14.28 28.89 23.13
CA ALA A 501 -14.54 27.78 22.21
C ALA A 501 -13.72 27.98 20.93
N CYS A 502 -13.08 26.91 20.47
CA CYS A 502 -12.30 26.91 19.24
C CYS A 502 -12.47 25.59 18.47
N ASP A 503 -12.34 25.68 17.16
CA ASP A 503 -12.21 24.52 16.29
C ASP A 503 -10.78 24.45 15.80
N ILE A 504 -10.10 23.34 16.11
CA ILE A 504 -8.76 23.07 15.60
C ILE A 504 -8.89 22.04 14.50
N GLN A 505 -8.33 22.37 13.33
CA GLN A 505 -8.22 21.47 12.20
C GLN A 505 -6.79 20.98 12.09
N VAL A 506 -6.63 19.68 11.85
CA VAL A 506 -5.38 19.09 11.39
C VAL A 506 -5.52 18.75 9.92
N HIS A 507 -4.47 18.97 9.14
CA HIS A 507 -4.31 18.31 7.85
C HIS A 507 -2.98 17.59 7.80
N ASP A 508 -2.95 16.48 7.06
CA ASP A 508 -1.74 15.72 6.82
C ASP A 508 -1.00 16.26 5.57
N SER A 509 0.08 15.60 5.18
CA SER A 509 0.83 15.89 3.95
C SER A 509 0.56 14.89 2.83
N GLY A 510 -0.48 14.05 2.98
CA GLY A 510 -0.82 13.01 2.03
C GLY A 510 -1.31 13.57 0.70
N ILE A 511 -1.39 12.71 -0.31
CA ILE A 511 -2.06 13.01 -1.57
C ILE A 511 -3.05 11.88 -1.83
N PRO A 512 -4.37 12.12 -1.74
CA PRO A 512 -5.02 13.39 -1.38
C PRO A 512 -4.74 13.81 0.08
N ILE A 513 -4.73 15.12 0.34
CA ILE A 513 -4.60 15.65 1.70
C ILE A 513 -5.85 15.27 2.50
N GLN A 514 -5.64 14.67 3.66
CA GLN A 514 -6.70 14.36 4.61
C GLN A 514 -6.79 15.43 5.67
N THR A 515 -7.99 15.65 6.20
CA THR A 515 -8.22 16.62 7.28
C THR A 515 -9.14 16.05 8.35
N ASP A 516 -8.92 16.46 9.60
CA ASP A 516 -9.87 16.27 10.70
C ASP A 516 -10.06 17.57 11.48
N LEU A 517 -11.20 17.71 12.13
CA LEU A 517 -11.57 18.90 12.89
C LEU A 517 -12.16 18.51 14.23
N LYS A 518 -11.62 19.10 15.31
CA LYS A 518 -12.09 18.90 16.67
C LYS A 518 -12.50 20.23 17.31
N HIS A 519 -13.65 20.21 17.96
CA HIS A 519 -14.14 21.31 18.77
C HIS A 519 -13.60 21.20 20.20
N TYR A 520 -13.03 22.29 20.70
CA TYR A 520 -12.55 22.42 22.08
C TYR A 520 -13.21 23.57 22.80
N SER A 521 -13.26 23.44 24.13
CA SER A 521 -13.69 24.49 25.05
C SER A 521 -12.66 24.62 26.16
N ILE A 522 -11.91 25.71 26.16
CA ILE A 522 -10.90 26.01 27.18
C ILE A 522 -11.53 26.94 28.21
N LYS A 523 -11.58 26.51 29.47
CA LYS A 523 -12.03 27.34 30.57
C LYS A 523 -10.82 27.96 31.26
N ILE A 524 -10.78 29.29 31.31
CA ILE A 524 -9.82 30.05 32.11
C ILE A 524 -10.50 30.50 33.39
N GLY A 525 -10.11 29.84 34.48
CA GLY A 525 -10.55 30.16 35.82
C GLY A 525 -9.79 31.34 36.42
N TYR A 526 -10.25 31.75 37.60
CA TYR A 526 -9.60 32.71 38.48
C TYR A 526 -9.92 32.35 39.93
N ILE A 527 -9.12 32.85 40.86
CA ILE A 527 -9.36 32.62 42.29
C ILE A 527 -10.32 33.68 42.81
N CYS A 528 -11.48 33.25 43.29
CA CYS A 528 -12.44 34.15 43.91
C CYS A 528 -11.84 34.83 45.15
N GLY A 529 -11.83 36.17 45.18
CA GLY A 529 -11.22 36.98 46.23
C GLY A 529 -9.73 37.28 46.05
N ASP A 530 -9.08 36.79 44.99
CA ASP A 530 -7.76 37.28 44.59
C ASP A 530 -7.92 38.54 43.74
N VAL A 531 -7.92 39.69 44.43
CA VAL A 531 -8.24 40.99 43.82
C VAL A 531 -6.97 41.62 43.22
N ASN A 532 -5.81 41.32 43.81
CA ASN A 532 -4.54 41.90 43.37
C ASN A 532 -3.82 41.04 42.30
N GLY A 533 -4.29 39.82 42.04
CA GLY A 533 -3.77 38.91 41.02
C GLY A 533 -2.47 38.21 41.43
N ASP A 534 -2.24 38.03 42.74
CA ASP A 534 -1.04 37.37 43.28
C ASP A 534 -1.22 35.86 43.57
N HIS A 535 -2.39 35.32 43.20
CA HIS A 535 -2.82 33.94 43.40
C HIS A 535 -2.97 33.52 44.87
N LEU A 536 -3.05 34.47 45.81
CA LEU A 536 -3.21 34.23 47.24
C LEU A 536 -4.31 35.11 47.86
N VAL A 537 -5.46 34.53 48.18
CA VAL A 537 -6.52 35.27 48.90
C VAL A 537 -6.11 35.60 50.33
N ASN A 538 -5.78 36.86 50.59
CA ASN A 538 -5.29 37.34 51.88
C ASN A 538 -5.69 38.81 52.19
N ILE A 539 -5.10 39.40 53.23
CA ILE A 539 -5.42 40.78 53.65
C ILE A 539 -5.02 41.82 52.59
N LEU A 540 -4.03 41.52 51.77
CA LEU A 540 -3.57 42.41 50.72
C LEU A 540 -4.65 42.63 49.67
N ASP A 541 -5.44 41.60 49.34
CA ASP A 541 -6.60 41.73 48.45
C ASP A 541 -7.67 42.66 49.00
N VAL A 542 -7.97 42.54 50.30
CA VAL A 542 -8.90 43.45 50.98
C VAL A 542 -8.39 44.89 50.90
N THR A 543 -7.10 45.10 51.13
CA THR A 543 -6.51 46.45 51.04
C THR A 543 -6.48 46.98 49.62
N TYR A 544 -6.29 46.11 48.63
CA TYR A 544 -6.34 46.44 47.21
C TYR A 544 -7.75 46.91 46.83
N LEU A 545 -8.77 46.10 47.17
CA LEU A 545 -10.17 46.38 46.87
C LEU A 545 -10.66 47.69 47.51
N VAL A 546 -10.30 47.94 48.77
CA VAL A 546 -10.60 49.22 49.45
C VAL A 546 -9.91 50.40 48.75
N SER A 547 -8.68 50.21 48.27
CA SER A 547 -7.92 51.27 47.59
C SER A 547 -8.52 51.61 46.24
N PHE A 548 -8.96 50.61 45.47
CA PHE A 548 -9.73 50.79 44.24
C PHE A 548 -11.02 51.59 44.50
N LEU A 549 -11.87 51.12 45.42
CA LEU A 549 -13.19 51.71 45.66
C LEU A 549 -13.16 53.13 46.22
N TYR A 550 -12.18 53.46 47.07
CA TYR A 550 -12.22 54.69 47.88
C TYR A 550 -10.99 55.58 47.80
N LYS A 551 -9.89 55.12 47.17
CA LYS A 551 -8.60 55.85 47.17
C LYS A 551 -8.05 56.10 45.76
N GLY A 552 -8.82 55.82 44.72
CA GLY A 552 -8.38 55.98 43.32
C GLY A 552 -7.28 55.00 42.92
N GLY A 553 -7.25 53.82 43.55
CA GLY A 553 -6.39 52.71 43.12
C GLY A 553 -6.80 52.15 41.76
N SER A 554 -5.92 51.36 41.15
CA SER A 554 -6.21 50.67 39.89
C SER A 554 -7.38 49.70 40.04
N GLU A 555 -8.10 49.49 38.94
CA GLU A 555 -9.15 48.47 38.85
C GLU A 555 -8.58 47.06 39.04
N PRO A 556 -9.30 46.14 39.73
CA PRO A 556 -8.90 44.75 39.83
C PRO A 556 -8.67 44.15 38.44
N GLN A 557 -7.63 43.31 38.30
CA GLN A 557 -7.33 42.67 37.02
C GLN A 557 -8.48 41.79 36.53
N ASN A 558 -9.21 41.16 37.45
CA ASN A 558 -10.48 40.52 37.18
C ASN A 558 -11.54 41.05 38.15
N THR A 559 -12.46 41.85 37.63
CA THR A 559 -13.56 42.41 38.44
C THR A 559 -14.50 41.35 38.98
N MET A 560 -14.62 40.19 38.32
CA MET A 560 -15.41 39.07 38.83
C MET A 560 -14.76 38.39 40.04
N ALA A 561 -13.42 38.42 40.15
CA ALA A 561 -12.70 37.96 41.34
C ALA A 561 -12.93 38.88 42.56
N ALA A 562 -13.30 40.14 42.30
CA ALA A 562 -13.55 41.15 43.33
C ALA A 562 -15.01 41.20 43.82
N ASP A 563 -15.96 40.64 43.07
CA ASP A 563 -17.37 40.51 43.43
C ASP A 563 -17.59 39.20 44.22
N VAL A 564 -17.06 39.16 45.44
CA VAL A 564 -16.95 37.94 46.25
C VAL A 564 -18.26 37.53 46.93
N ASP A 565 -19.31 38.33 46.78
CA ASP A 565 -20.68 38.02 47.19
C ASP A 565 -21.62 37.70 46.02
N GLY A 566 -21.11 37.73 44.78
CA GLY A 566 -21.80 37.30 43.56
C GLY A 566 -22.99 38.20 43.20
N SER A 567 -22.98 39.45 43.64
CA SER A 567 -24.10 40.38 43.48
C SER A 567 -24.16 41.04 42.12
N GLY A 568 -23.10 40.94 41.31
CA GLY A 568 -22.91 41.66 40.06
C GLY A 568 -22.36 43.07 40.22
N ALA A 569 -21.95 43.46 41.44
CA ALA A 569 -21.47 44.80 41.70
C ALA A 569 -20.35 44.81 42.74
N VAL A 570 -19.13 45.15 42.31
CA VAL A 570 -17.98 45.32 43.22
C VAL A 570 -18.16 46.58 44.10
N ASN A 571 -18.39 46.39 45.39
CA ASN A 571 -18.69 47.46 46.35
C ASN A 571 -18.22 47.16 47.80
N LEU A 572 -18.75 47.90 48.79
CA LEU A 572 -18.36 47.72 50.20
C LEU A 572 -18.73 46.34 50.76
N LEU A 573 -19.80 45.73 50.25
CA LEU A 573 -20.28 44.43 50.70
C LEU A 573 -19.24 43.33 50.44
N ASP A 574 -18.57 43.37 49.29
CA ASP A 574 -17.45 42.48 48.96
C ASP A 574 -16.30 42.58 49.96
N VAL A 575 -15.89 43.82 50.30
CA VAL A 575 -14.85 44.06 51.32
C VAL A 575 -15.26 43.43 52.65
N THR A 576 -16.52 43.61 53.07
CA THR A 576 -17.00 43.03 54.33
C THR A 576 -17.05 41.50 54.29
N ARG A 577 -17.39 40.92 53.13
CA ARG A 577 -17.44 39.47 52.89
C ARG A 577 -16.04 38.86 52.95
N MET A 578 -15.04 39.45 52.30
CA MET A 578 -13.65 39.00 52.36
C MET A 578 -13.09 39.02 53.77
N ILE A 579 -13.32 40.10 54.54
CA ILE A 579 -12.87 40.18 55.94
C ILE A 579 -13.53 39.09 56.80
N ALA A 580 -14.82 38.80 56.57
CA ALA A 580 -15.53 37.76 57.30
C ALA A 580 -14.99 36.36 56.96
N TYR A 581 -14.70 36.09 55.70
CA TYR A 581 -14.08 34.84 55.23
C TYR A 581 -12.69 34.64 55.85
N LEU A 582 -11.80 35.63 55.77
CA LEU A 582 -10.43 35.53 56.25
C LEU A 582 -10.31 35.43 57.78
N TYR A 583 -11.19 36.08 58.55
CA TYR A 583 -10.97 36.29 60.00
C TYR A 583 -12.11 35.89 60.93
N LYS A 584 -13.30 35.55 60.42
CA LYS A 584 -14.49 35.34 61.27
C LYS A 584 -15.21 34.01 61.03
N SER A 585 -14.55 33.03 60.41
CA SER A 585 -15.18 31.76 60.01
C SER A 585 -16.42 31.96 59.13
N GLY A 586 -16.39 32.99 58.27
CA GLY A 586 -17.46 33.27 57.32
C GLY A 586 -17.63 32.14 56.29
N SER A 587 -18.79 32.09 55.65
CA SER A 587 -19.03 31.20 54.52
C SER A 587 -18.01 31.43 53.38
N PRO A 588 -17.76 30.43 52.53
CA PRO A 588 -16.89 30.57 51.35
C PRO A 588 -17.28 31.77 50.48
N LEU A 589 -16.29 32.33 49.78
CA LEU A 589 -16.53 33.38 48.80
C LEU A 589 -17.29 32.81 47.60
N GLU A 590 -18.18 33.61 47.02
CA GLU A 590 -19.03 33.24 45.89
C GLU A 590 -18.86 34.32 44.83
N CYS A 591 -18.03 34.06 43.82
CA CYS A 591 -17.83 34.97 42.69
C CYS A 591 -18.71 34.55 41.51
N LEU A 592 -19.02 35.53 40.64
CA LEU A 592 -19.90 35.35 39.48
C LEU A 592 -19.37 34.47 38.35
#